data_AF-A0A1X2I2Q2-F1
#
_entry.id   AF-A0A1X2I2Q2-F1
#
_cell.length_a   1.000
_cell.length_b   1.000
_cell.length_c   1.000
_cell.angle_alpha   90.00
_cell.angle_beta   90.00
_cell.angle_gamma   90.00
#
_symmetry.space_group_name_H-M   'P 1'
#
loop_
_entity.id
_entity.type
_entity.pdbx_description
1 polymer ?
#
loop_
_entity_poly.entity_id
_entity_poly.type
_entity_poly.pdbx_seq_one_letter_code
_entity_poly.pdbx_strand_id
1 'polypeptide(L)'
;MTILMKPVGSLQYADLPPEAPHPKWYPHLDHNTVNVPNCYYYVSFLEKFWHTMDDMTNLEQRHFLARAEVRYEQWIRNFNSALAVPPLDVAFMWHVHLLSPFHCYEDLVLRLPGKEVFDTPFPLAELRGSPSASTVKAWEAVLGDEPYTLTKDNMYSGVFHRSCYKCGDRIELPWTTYFDQRYGLDLNRFSHGCDASLASQGIHVMDLAKLKLEADLLGNAEGRSKIAGTLLNPDGTEKTEANKMVSKLKPIQVFNPENEVDYAYERQIQEQLKFLGDKYEYDANELLYAIRSSYHGNPSPFSIDLIHAVARQRKFYHLVMLSDWHDSDVLSSSVRRYHDFMFMMKANPTMIAVPTVGIDVAFHTHMIHGASYRAFTLKHLKRVINHDNGIPLTSLKEYAIETNQAWQVLPMRYFYAVRNSNKPRKKKARITHDD
;
A
#
# COMPACT_ATOMS: atom_id res chain seq x y z
N MET A 1 -17.15 0.75 -37.68
CA MET A 1 -15.85 0.95 -37.03
C MET A 1 -15.46 -0.40 -36.45
N THR A 2 -14.56 -1.08 -37.14
CA THR A 2 -14.17 -2.46 -36.85
C THR A 2 -13.51 -2.50 -35.49
N ILE A 3 -14.16 -3.14 -34.51
CA ILE A 3 -13.53 -3.47 -33.23
C ILE A 3 -12.48 -4.52 -33.56
N LEU A 4 -11.23 -4.08 -33.71
CA LEU A 4 -10.08 -4.98 -33.71
C LEU A 4 -10.11 -5.69 -32.36
N MET A 5 -10.57 -6.94 -32.35
CA MET A 5 -10.44 -7.80 -31.18
C MET A 5 -8.94 -7.92 -30.90
N LYS A 6 -8.48 -7.30 -29.81
CA LYS A 6 -7.11 -7.43 -29.36
C LYS A 6 -6.83 -8.93 -29.06
N PRO A 7 -5.63 -9.45 -29.37
CA PRO A 7 -5.30 -10.85 -29.15
C PRO A 7 -5.46 -11.23 -27.66
N VAL A 8 -5.84 -12.49 -27.42
CA VAL A 8 -5.87 -13.07 -26.07
C VAL A 8 -4.48 -12.94 -25.45
N GLY A 9 -4.38 -12.28 -24.29
CA GLY A 9 -3.12 -12.03 -23.57
C GLY A 9 -2.49 -10.65 -23.81
N SER A 10 -3.11 -9.76 -24.58
CA SER A 10 -2.68 -8.36 -24.65
C SER A 10 -3.33 -7.50 -23.57
N LEU A 11 -2.57 -6.58 -22.98
CA LEU A 11 -3.06 -5.57 -22.04
C LEU A 11 -4.15 -4.69 -22.69
N GLN A 12 -5.33 -4.64 -22.08
CA GLN A 12 -6.47 -3.84 -22.51
C GLN A 12 -6.15 -2.35 -22.47
N TYR A 13 -5.44 -1.89 -21.43
CA TYR A 13 -5.21 -0.48 -21.12
C TYR A 13 -3.75 -0.05 -21.36
N ALA A 14 -3.03 -0.71 -22.28
CA ALA A 14 -1.66 -0.31 -22.65
C ALA A 14 -1.56 0.99 -23.47
N ASP A 15 -2.66 1.39 -24.12
CA ASP A 15 -2.71 2.54 -25.02
C ASP A 15 -2.66 3.89 -24.28
N LEU A 16 -2.61 4.99 -25.04
CA LEU A 16 -2.76 6.34 -24.49
C LEU A 16 -4.18 6.54 -23.89
N PRO A 17 -4.33 7.42 -22.89
CA PRO A 17 -5.63 7.67 -22.28
C PRO A 17 -6.55 8.39 -23.28
N PRO A 18 -7.87 8.35 -23.08
CA PRO A 18 -8.80 9.04 -23.97
C PRO A 18 -8.54 10.55 -23.99
N GLU A 19 -8.42 11.14 -25.18
CA GLU A 19 -8.15 12.57 -25.35
C GLU A 19 -9.36 13.44 -24.99
N ALA A 20 -9.10 14.56 -24.34
CA ALA A 20 -10.14 15.54 -24.05
C ALA A 20 -10.56 16.26 -25.34
N PRO A 21 -11.87 16.44 -25.61
CA PRO A 21 -12.32 17.31 -26.70
C PRO A 21 -11.81 18.76 -26.56
N HIS A 22 -11.52 19.19 -25.32
CA HIS A 22 -10.97 20.50 -25.01
C HIS A 22 -10.16 20.46 -23.69
N PRO A 23 -9.07 21.23 -23.52
CA PRO A 23 -8.20 21.17 -22.33
C PRO A 23 -8.89 21.40 -20.96
N LYS A 24 -9.99 22.15 -20.94
CA LYS A 24 -10.81 22.41 -19.73
C LYS A 24 -11.95 21.41 -19.51
N TRP A 25 -12.08 20.39 -20.37
CA TRP A 25 -13.21 19.46 -20.34
C TRP A 25 -13.10 18.45 -19.19
N TYR A 26 -11.89 17.95 -18.95
CA TYR A 26 -11.68 16.95 -17.92
C TYR A 26 -11.57 17.58 -16.53
N PRO A 27 -12.29 16.99 -15.55
CA PRO A 27 -12.17 17.40 -14.16
C PRO A 27 -10.77 17.06 -13.64
N HIS A 28 -10.29 17.87 -12.70
CA HIS A 28 -9.07 17.57 -11.96
C HIS A 28 -9.19 17.99 -10.49
N LEU A 29 -8.38 17.36 -9.63
CA LEU A 29 -8.22 17.72 -8.22
C LEU A 29 -6.74 17.83 -7.86
N ASP A 30 -6.44 18.62 -6.83
CA ASP A 30 -5.12 18.75 -6.20
C ASP A 30 -3.99 19.00 -7.20
N HIS A 31 -3.92 20.22 -7.73
CA HIS A 31 -2.85 20.60 -8.69
C HIS A 31 -2.71 19.67 -9.90
N ASN A 32 -3.82 19.06 -10.34
CA ASN A 32 -3.89 18.11 -11.45
C ASN A 32 -3.32 16.71 -11.13
N THR A 33 -3.19 16.33 -9.86
CA THR A 33 -2.82 14.97 -9.44
C THR A 33 -3.90 13.96 -9.81
N VAL A 34 -5.17 14.25 -9.48
CA VAL A 34 -6.30 13.37 -9.84
C VAL A 34 -6.94 13.92 -11.09
N ASN A 35 -6.74 13.25 -12.22
CA ASN A 35 -7.26 13.63 -13.53
C ASN A 35 -7.53 12.36 -14.36
N VAL A 36 -8.19 12.52 -15.52
CA VAL A 36 -8.53 11.40 -16.41
C VAL A 36 -7.28 10.60 -16.87
N PRO A 37 -6.23 11.22 -17.42
CA PRO A 37 -4.97 10.53 -17.76
C PRO A 37 -4.38 9.69 -16.61
N ASN A 38 -4.22 10.27 -15.41
CA ASN A 38 -3.61 9.59 -14.27
C ASN A 38 -4.49 8.43 -13.77
N CYS A 39 -5.82 8.60 -13.73
CA CYS A 39 -6.72 7.49 -13.40
C CYS A 39 -6.62 6.36 -14.43
N TYR A 40 -6.51 6.67 -15.72
CA TYR A 40 -6.31 5.67 -16.76
C TYR A 40 -4.96 4.95 -16.63
N TYR A 41 -3.88 5.70 -16.39
CA TYR A 41 -2.55 5.13 -16.15
C TYR A 41 -2.50 4.28 -14.89
N TYR A 42 -3.25 4.64 -13.85
CA TYR A 42 -3.40 3.81 -12.67
C TYR A 42 -4.06 2.47 -12.99
N VAL A 43 -5.14 2.45 -13.78
CA VAL A 43 -5.78 1.21 -14.26
C VAL A 43 -4.81 0.37 -15.09
N SER A 44 -4.07 1.00 -16.01
CA SER A 44 -3.03 0.36 -16.83
C SER A 44 -1.93 -0.30 -15.98
N PHE A 45 -1.48 0.40 -14.93
CA PHE A 45 -0.49 -0.09 -13.97
C PHE A 45 -0.99 -1.33 -13.21
N LEU A 46 -2.24 -1.30 -12.73
CA LEU A 46 -2.85 -2.46 -12.06
C LEU A 46 -2.94 -3.67 -12.99
N GLU A 47 -3.42 -3.47 -14.23
CA GLU A 47 -3.52 -4.53 -15.22
C GLU A 47 -2.16 -5.17 -15.50
N LYS A 48 -1.13 -4.34 -15.72
CA LYS A 48 0.23 -4.82 -15.99
C LYS A 48 0.75 -5.71 -14.87
N PHE A 49 0.61 -5.30 -13.61
CA PHE A 49 1.06 -6.09 -12.46
C PHE A 49 0.31 -7.42 -12.35
N TRP A 50 -1.03 -7.39 -12.38
CA TRP A 50 -1.80 -8.60 -12.16
C TRP A 50 -1.73 -9.58 -13.34
N HIS A 51 -1.52 -9.10 -14.56
CA HIS A 51 -1.23 -9.95 -15.71
C HIS A 51 0.13 -10.66 -15.57
N THR A 52 1.14 -10.02 -14.98
CA THR A 52 2.40 -10.68 -14.62
C THR A 52 2.19 -11.73 -13.54
N MET A 53 1.41 -11.41 -12.50
CA MET A 53 1.10 -12.37 -11.43
C MET A 53 0.32 -13.58 -11.95
N ASP A 54 -0.62 -13.39 -12.87
CA ASP A 54 -1.48 -14.44 -13.41
C ASP A 54 -0.74 -15.41 -14.36
N ASP A 55 0.46 -15.05 -14.83
CA ASP A 55 1.36 -15.95 -15.57
C ASP A 55 2.15 -16.90 -14.66
N MET A 56 2.11 -16.69 -13.34
CA MET A 56 2.82 -17.48 -12.34
C MET A 56 1.89 -18.41 -11.57
N THR A 57 2.41 -19.58 -11.18
CA THR A 57 1.74 -20.47 -10.21
C THR A 57 1.63 -19.80 -8.83
N ASN A 58 0.75 -20.30 -7.96
CA ASN A 58 0.60 -19.76 -6.60
C ASN A 58 1.91 -19.77 -5.80
N LEU A 59 2.77 -20.78 -5.99
CA LEU A 59 4.06 -20.84 -5.31
C LEU A 59 5.03 -19.80 -5.86
N GLU A 60 5.10 -19.64 -7.17
CA GLU A 60 5.92 -18.62 -7.83
C GLU A 60 5.46 -17.20 -7.46
N GLN A 61 4.16 -16.94 -7.40
CA GLN A 61 3.62 -15.66 -6.92
C GLN A 61 4.08 -15.35 -5.49
N ARG A 62 4.10 -16.35 -4.61
CA ARG A 62 4.62 -16.19 -3.24
C ARG A 62 6.10 -15.80 -3.26
N HIS A 63 6.93 -16.54 -3.99
CA HIS A 63 8.36 -16.26 -4.12
C HIS A 63 8.63 -14.87 -4.71
N PHE A 64 7.88 -14.51 -5.75
CA PHE A 64 7.95 -13.21 -6.39
C PHE A 64 7.65 -12.07 -5.40
N LEU A 65 6.58 -12.19 -4.62
CA LEU A 65 6.19 -11.16 -3.64
C LEU A 65 7.19 -11.06 -2.47
N ALA A 66 7.73 -12.19 -2.00
CA ALA A 66 8.77 -12.16 -0.97
C ALA A 66 10.06 -11.49 -1.45
N ARG A 67 10.48 -11.72 -2.71
CA ARG A 67 11.62 -11.02 -3.31
C ARG A 67 11.32 -9.54 -3.56
N ALA A 68 10.11 -9.21 -4.01
CA ALA A 68 9.67 -7.84 -4.24
C ALA A 68 9.66 -7.00 -2.94
N GLU A 69 9.27 -7.57 -1.80
CA GLU A 69 9.29 -6.91 -0.48
C GLU A 69 10.74 -6.50 -0.10
N VAL A 70 11.70 -7.42 -0.30
CA VAL A 70 13.12 -7.17 -0.02
C VAL A 70 13.70 -6.14 -1.01
N ARG A 71 13.38 -6.25 -2.30
CA ARG A 71 13.81 -5.28 -3.33
C ARG A 71 13.27 -3.88 -3.06
N TYR A 72 12.04 -3.77 -2.56
CA TYR A 72 11.46 -2.49 -2.14
C TYR A 72 12.19 -1.89 -0.95
N GLU A 73 12.52 -2.69 0.08
CA GLU A 73 13.37 -2.23 1.19
C GLU A 73 14.73 -1.71 0.67
N GLN A 74 15.38 -2.46 -0.21
CA GLN A 74 16.68 -2.06 -0.77
C GLN A 74 16.58 -0.80 -1.62
N TRP A 75 15.52 -0.67 -2.43
CA TRP A 75 15.27 0.50 -3.26
C TRP A 75 15.07 1.76 -2.42
N ILE A 76 14.30 1.70 -1.32
CA ILE A 76 14.14 2.85 -0.40
C ILE A 76 15.48 3.28 0.20
N ARG A 77 16.27 2.33 0.72
CA ARG A 77 17.57 2.62 1.37
C ARG A 77 18.58 3.28 0.43
N ASN A 78 18.42 3.04 -0.86
CA ASN A 78 19.33 3.47 -1.93
C ASN A 78 18.72 4.53 -2.85
N PHE A 79 17.54 5.04 -2.48
CA PHE A 79 16.75 5.89 -3.35
C PHE A 79 17.52 7.17 -3.72
N ASN A 80 17.32 7.59 -4.97
CA ASN A 80 17.70 8.90 -5.48
C ASN A 80 16.85 9.16 -6.73
N SER A 81 16.87 10.40 -7.22
CA SER A 81 16.06 10.82 -8.39
C SER A 81 16.28 9.98 -9.66
N ALA A 82 17.45 9.35 -9.86
CA ALA A 82 17.69 8.49 -11.03
C ALA A 82 16.98 7.13 -10.93
N LEU A 83 16.55 6.74 -9.72
CA LEU A 83 15.79 5.53 -9.41
C LEU A 83 14.28 5.81 -9.25
N ALA A 84 13.82 7.02 -9.59
CA ALA A 84 12.43 7.45 -9.39
C ALA A 84 11.40 6.62 -10.17
N VAL A 85 11.82 5.94 -11.25
CA VAL A 85 11.02 4.94 -11.96
C VAL A 85 11.49 3.56 -11.52
N PRO A 86 10.79 2.89 -10.58
CA PRO A 86 11.19 1.57 -10.12
C PRO A 86 10.72 0.45 -11.07
N PRO A 87 11.27 -0.77 -10.92
CA PRO A 87 10.69 -1.99 -11.50
C PRO A 87 9.24 -2.21 -11.08
N LEU A 88 8.48 -2.97 -11.87
CA LEU A 88 7.04 -3.20 -11.65
C LEU A 88 6.71 -3.79 -10.26
N ASP A 89 7.53 -4.72 -9.78
CA ASP A 89 7.36 -5.38 -8.48
C ASP A 89 7.59 -4.40 -7.31
N VAL A 90 8.65 -3.60 -7.40
CA VAL A 90 8.97 -2.53 -6.43
C VAL A 90 7.91 -1.42 -6.48
N ALA A 91 7.46 -1.03 -7.67
CA ALA A 91 6.39 -0.06 -7.86
C ALA A 91 5.09 -0.51 -7.19
N PHE A 92 4.76 -1.81 -7.27
CA PHE A 92 3.55 -2.34 -6.65
C PHE A 92 3.67 -2.44 -5.12
N MET A 93 4.85 -2.75 -4.59
CA MET A 93 5.10 -2.66 -3.13
C MET A 93 4.98 -1.22 -2.63
N TRP A 94 5.54 -0.26 -3.36
CA TRP A 94 5.39 1.16 -3.07
C TRP A 94 3.93 1.61 -3.13
N HIS A 95 3.20 1.17 -4.16
CA HIS A 95 1.77 1.42 -4.34
C HIS A 95 0.96 0.97 -3.13
N VAL A 96 1.06 -0.30 -2.72
CA VAL A 96 0.24 -0.81 -1.61
C VAL A 96 0.65 -0.21 -0.27
N HIS A 97 1.90 0.21 -0.12
CA HIS A 97 2.35 0.96 1.04
C HIS A 97 1.64 2.32 1.09
N LEU A 98 1.64 3.08 0.00
CA LEU A 98 0.97 4.39 -0.12
C LEU A 98 -0.55 4.31 0.05
N LEU A 99 -1.18 3.18 -0.31
CA LEU A 99 -2.59 2.90 -0.01
C LEU A 99 -2.87 2.64 1.48
N SER A 100 -1.87 2.78 2.35
CA SER A 100 -2.03 2.83 3.80
C SER A 100 -1.41 4.14 4.33
N PRO A 101 -2.05 5.30 4.12
CA PRO A 101 -1.43 6.62 4.30
C PRO A 101 -0.79 6.85 5.67
N PHE A 102 -1.35 6.25 6.74
CA PHE A 102 -0.80 6.38 8.10
C PHE A 102 0.49 5.58 8.22
N HIS A 103 0.44 4.29 7.90
CA HIS A 103 1.59 3.37 7.92
C HIS A 103 2.73 3.87 7.03
N CYS A 104 2.42 4.28 5.80
CA CYS A 104 3.40 4.79 4.85
C CYS A 104 4.12 6.04 5.34
N TYR A 105 3.38 6.98 5.93
CA TYR A 105 3.97 8.19 6.46
C TYR A 105 4.86 7.90 7.68
N GLU A 106 4.37 7.08 8.63
CA GLU A 106 5.19 6.67 9.77
C GLU A 106 6.48 5.99 9.33
N ASP A 107 6.38 5.03 8.40
CA ASP A 107 7.53 4.27 7.94
C ASP A 107 8.50 5.14 7.15
N LEU A 108 8.05 5.84 6.11
CA LEU A 108 8.96 6.55 5.21
C LEU A 108 9.45 7.89 5.75
N VAL A 109 8.65 8.58 6.57
CA VAL A 109 8.98 9.95 7.03
C VAL A 109 9.48 9.95 8.47
N LEU A 110 8.88 9.15 9.35
CA LEU A 110 9.18 9.21 10.79
C LEU A 110 10.19 8.15 11.24
N ARG A 111 10.20 6.96 10.62
CA ARG A 111 10.98 5.79 11.08
C ARG A 111 12.21 5.49 10.23
N LEU A 112 12.04 5.39 8.92
CA LEU A 112 13.05 4.94 7.95
C LEU A 112 13.57 6.13 7.11
N PRO A 113 14.73 6.00 6.44
CA PRO A 113 15.24 7.03 5.52
C PRO A 113 14.48 7.02 4.18
N GLY A 114 13.16 7.22 4.21
CA GLY A 114 12.28 7.13 3.04
C GLY A 114 11.61 8.43 2.63
N LYS A 115 11.96 9.56 3.24
CA LYS A 115 11.23 10.82 3.03
C LYS A 115 11.26 11.27 1.57
N GLU A 116 12.41 11.11 0.89
CA GLU A 116 12.53 11.44 -0.53
C GLU A 116 11.62 10.56 -1.40
N VAL A 117 11.47 9.27 -1.05
CA VAL A 117 10.51 8.36 -1.70
C VAL A 117 9.07 8.85 -1.49
N PHE A 118 8.72 9.26 -0.26
CA PHE A 118 7.38 9.76 0.06
C PHE A 118 7.03 11.07 -0.66
N ASP A 119 8.02 11.94 -0.85
CA ASP A 119 7.88 13.22 -1.55
C ASP A 119 7.87 13.06 -3.09
N THR A 120 8.38 11.94 -3.60
CA THR A 120 8.47 11.68 -5.05
C THR A 120 7.09 11.35 -5.64
N PRO A 121 6.67 12.02 -6.73
CA PRO A 121 5.45 11.66 -7.45
C PRO A 121 5.51 10.23 -8.01
N PHE A 122 4.40 9.50 -7.92
CA PHE A 122 4.33 8.15 -8.47
C PHE A 122 4.40 8.18 -10.02
N PRO A 123 5.35 7.48 -10.66
CA PRO A 123 5.66 7.62 -12.09
C PRO A 123 4.71 6.81 -12.99
N LEU A 124 3.39 7.10 -12.90
CA LEU A 124 2.34 6.36 -13.58
C LEU A 124 2.52 6.28 -15.10
N ALA A 125 2.94 7.38 -15.74
CA ALA A 125 3.09 7.44 -17.18
C ALA A 125 4.30 6.63 -17.65
N GLU A 126 5.41 6.72 -16.92
CA GLU A 126 6.69 6.06 -17.20
C GLU A 126 6.59 4.54 -17.00
N LEU A 127 5.85 4.09 -16.00
CA LEU A 127 5.66 2.66 -15.69
C LEU A 127 4.94 1.87 -16.79
N ARG A 128 4.31 2.54 -17.76
CA ARG A 128 3.72 1.90 -18.94
C ARG A 128 4.79 1.27 -19.83
N GLY A 129 5.86 2.01 -20.06
CA GLY A 129 6.92 1.65 -20.98
C GLY A 129 7.94 0.65 -20.42
N SER A 130 8.98 0.44 -21.20
CA SER A 130 10.22 -0.18 -20.75
C SER A 130 11.08 0.85 -20.00
N PRO A 131 11.90 0.43 -19.03
CA PRO A 131 12.78 1.35 -18.33
C PRO A 131 13.77 2.02 -19.28
N SER A 132 14.15 3.26 -18.97
CA SER A 132 15.20 3.95 -19.72
C SER A 132 16.57 3.31 -19.45
N ALA A 133 17.51 3.40 -20.40
CA ALA A 133 18.87 2.91 -20.21
C ALA A 133 19.58 3.58 -19.02
N SER A 134 19.28 4.86 -18.75
CA SER A 134 19.78 5.58 -17.58
C SER A 134 19.24 5.02 -16.26
N THR A 135 17.95 4.64 -16.22
CA THR A 135 17.33 4.04 -15.03
C THR A 135 17.94 2.66 -14.74
N VAL A 136 18.12 1.83 -15.77
CA VAL A 136 18.75 0.51 -15.62
C VAL A 136 20.20 0.66 -15.14
N LYS A 137 20.97 1.57 -15.73
CA LYS A 137 22.35 1.84 -15.29
C LYS A 137 22.42 2.36 -13.86
N ALA A 138 21.48 3.22 -13.45
CA ALA A 138 21.40 3.71 -12.07
C ALA A 138 21.07 2.58 -11.08
N TRP A 139 20.19 1.66 -11.47
CA TRP A 139 19.87 0.46 -10.69
C TRP A 139 21.08 -0.44 -10.50
N GLU A 140 21.75 -0.81 -11.59
CA GLU A 140 22.97 -1.64 -11.57
C GLU A 140 24.08 -1.00 -10.73
N ALA A 141 24.24 0.33 -10.80
CA ALA A 141 25.26 1.05 -10.03
C ALA A 141 25.06 0.95 -8.52
N VAL A 142 23.83 0.72 -8.03
CA VAL A 142 23.52 0.73 -6.60
C VAL A 142 23.14 -0.65 -6.06
N LEU A 143 22.50 -1.48 -6.87
CA LEU A 143 22.03 -2.83 -6.50
C LEU A 143 22.86 -3.95 -7.15
N GLY A 144 23.89 -3.61 -7.92
CA GLY A 144 24.85 -4.56 -8.49
C GLY A 144 24.17 -5.56 -9.42
N ASP A 145 24.33 -6.85 -9.11
CA ASP A 145 23.84 -7.97 -9.92
C ASP A 145 22.32 -8.22 -9.76
N GLU A 146 21.61 -7.46 -8.92
CA GLU A 146 20.15 -7.59 -8.80
C GLU A 146 19.49 -7.15 -10.12
N PRO A 147 18.69 -8.00 -10.79
CA PRO A 147 18.11 -7.66 -12.08
C PRO A 147 17.09 -6.52 -11.93
N TYR A 148 17.08 -5.55 -12.86
CA TYR A 148 16.04 -4.51 -12.85
C TYR A 148 14.64 -5.13 -12.96
N THR A 149 14.38 -5.93 -14.00
CA THR A 149 13.08 -6.60 -14.17
C THR A 149 13.08 -7.96 -13.46
N LEU A 150 12.24 -8.11 -12.44
CA LEU A 150 12.02 -9.40 -11.78
C LEU A 150 11.09 -10.28 -12.62
N THR A 151 11.46 -11.54 -12.82
CA THR A 151 10.68 -12.54 -13.58
C THR A 151 10.71 -13.89 -12.87
N LYS A 152 9.82 -14.81 -13.27
CA LYS A 152 9.83 -16.20 -12.76
C LYS A 152 11.15 -16.94 -13.02
N ASP A 153 11.89 -16.55 -14.07
CA ASP A 153 13.15 -17.18 -14.45
C ASP A 153 14.34 -16.68 -13.61
N ASN A 154 14.27 -15.43 -13.11
CA ASN A 154 15.38 -14.81 -12.39
C ASN A 154 15.13 -14.58 -10.90
N MET A 155 13.92 -14.82 -10.38
CA MET A 155 13.60 -14.60 -8.96
C MET A 155 14.31 -15.55 -7.97
N TYR A 156 15.05 -16.53 -8.46
CA TYR A 156 15.89 -17.42 -7.65
C TYR A 156 17.39 -17.12 -7.75
N SER A 157 17.80 -16.20 -8.63
CA SER A 157 19.21 -15.86 -8.81
C SER A 157 19.77 -15.10 -7.60
N GLY A 158 21.05 -15.33 -7.30
CA GLY A 158 21.75 -14.69 -6.20
C GLY A 158 21.37 -15.27 -4.83
N VAL A 159 21.52 -14.45 -3.79
CA VAL A 159 21.21 -14.81 -2.40
C VAL A 159 20.38 -13.71 -1.76
N PHE A 160 19.50 -14.10 -0.86
CA PHE A 160 18.85 -13.16 0.04
C PHE A 160 19.90 -12.60 0.99
N HIS A 161 19.86 -11.29 1.24
CA HIS A 161 20.61 -10.71 2.34
C HIS A 161 19.94 -9.48 2.94
N ARG A 162 20.17 -9.27 4.25
CA ARG A 162 19.77 -8.05 4.96
C ARG A 162 20.60 -7.83 6.22
N SER A 163 20.64 -6.59 6.72
CA SER A 163 21.24 -6.30 8.02
C SER A 163 20.31 -6.75 9.15
N CYS A 164 20.87 -7.40 10.16
CA CYS A 164 20.17 -7.73 11.40
C CYS A 164 19.75 -6.44 12.13
N TYR A 165 18.51 -6.39 12.63
CA TYR A 165 18.00 -5.23 13.36
C TYR A 165 18.70 -4.98 14.70
N LYS A 166 19.32 -6.02 15.29
CA LYS A 166 19.95 -5.95 16.61
C LYS A 166 21.44 -5.58 16.53
N CYS A 167 22.25 -6.34 15.80
CA CYS A 167 23.70 -6.12 15.73
C CYS A 167 24.18 -5.42 14.45
N GLY A 168 23.34 -5.31 13.42
CA GLY A 168 23.73 -4.76 12.11
C GLY A 168 24.46 -5.74 11.19
N ASP A 169 24.91 -6.90 11.70
CA ASP A 169 25.60 -7.90 10.89
C ASP A 169 24.71 -8.43 9.76
N ARG A 170 25.35 -8.84 8.67
CA ARG A 170 24.69 -9.36 7.49
C ARG A 170 24.11 -10.75 7.77
N ILE A 171 22.81 -10.89 7.52
CA ILE A 171 22.12 -12.17 7.36
C ILE A 171 22.13 -12.51 5.88
N GLU A 172 22.51 -13.73 5.53
CA GLU A 172 22.55 -14.22 4.15
C GLU A 172 21.98 -15.64 4.08
N LEU A 173 21.08 -15.88 3.12
CA LEU A 173 20.41 -17.17 2.92
C LEU A 173 20.20 -17.43 1.42
N PRO A 174 20.09 -18.69 0.98
CA PRO A 174 19.51 -18.98 -0.32
C PRO A 174 18.10 -18.37 -0.40
N TRP A 175 17.73 -17.85 -1.57
CA TRP A 175 16.40 -17.27 -1.78
C TRP A 175 15.27 -18.24 -1.47
N THR A 176 15.42 -19.50 -1.87
CA THR A 176 14.44 -20.57 -1.59
C THR A 176 14.20 -20.75 -0.09
N THR A 177 15.26 -20.76 0.71
CA THR A 177 15.16 -20.82 2.18
C THR A 177 14.44 -19.60 2.73
N TYR A 178 14.80 -18.39 2.29
CA TYR A 178 14.10 -17.18 2.75
C TYR A 178 12.61 -17.21 2.39
N PHE A 179 12.26 -17.63 1.17
CA PHE A 179 10.87 -17.71 0.73
C PHE A 179 10.07 -18.68 1.59
N ASP A 180 10.56 -19.91 1.76
CA ASP A 180 9.86 -20.92 2.54
C ASP A 180 9.67 -20.47 3.99
N GLN A 181 10.68 -19.85 4.60
CA GLN A 181 10.57 -19.31 5.96
C GLN A 181 9.61 -18.11 6.06
N ARG A 182 9.60 -17.20 5.06
CA ARG A 182 8.68 -16.04 5.02
C ARG A 182 7.21 -16.47 4.94
N TYR A 183 6.93 -17.65 4.37
CA TYR A 183 5.60 -18.26 4.26
C TYR A 183 5.32 -19.38 5.28
N GLY A 184 6.24 -19.64 6.22
CA GLY A 184 6.08 -20.68 7.25
C GLY A 184 6.08 -22.11 6.72
N LEU A 185 6.68 -22.34 5.54
CA LEU A 185 6.86 -23.67 4.93
C LEU A 185 8.15 -24.35 5.41
N ASP A 186 9.15 -23.56 5.79
CA ASP A 186 10.38 -24.00 6.46
C ASP A 186 10.40 -23.41 7.88
N LEU A 187 10.80 -24.22 8.86
CA LEU A 187 10.92 -23.84 10.27
C LEU A 187 12.38 -23.93 10.76
N ASN A 188 13.32 -24.25 9.87
CA ASN A 188 14.72 -24.43 10.22
C ASN A 188 15.35 -23.11 10.68
N ARG A 189 16.18 -23.21 11.73
CA ARG A 189 16.93 -22.08 12.27
C ARG A 189 18.33 -22.05 11.68
N PHE A 190 18.85 -20.85 11.45
CA PHE A 190 20.22 -20.63 11.00
C PHE A 190 21.04 -19.92 12.08
N SER A 191 22.34 -20.18 12.12
CA SER A 191 23.23 -19.58 13.13
C SER A 191 23.39 -18.08 12.89
N HIS A 192 23.26 -17.29 13.96
CA HIS A 192 23.52 -15.86 13.92
C HIS A 192 24.03 -15.37 15.29
N GLY A 193 25.28 -14.91 15.33
CA GLY A 193 26.03 -14.64 16.56
C GLY A 193 25.70 -13.34 17.30
N CYS A 194 24.52 -12.74 17.08
CA CYS A 194 24.19 -11.40 17.60
C CYS A 194 23.96 -11.32 19.13
N ASP A 195 23.78 -12.46 19.80
CA ASP A 195 23.66 -12.59 21.25
C ASP A 195 24.01 -14.03 21.65
N ALA A 196 24.54 -14.27 22.85
CA ALA A 196 24.89 -15.60 23.34
C ALA A 196 23.69 -16.58 23.32
N SER A 197 22.48 -16.08 23.63
CA SER A 197 21.25 -16.87 23.53
C SER A 197 20.94 -17.26 22.08
N LEU A 198 21.07 -16.32 21.14
CA LEU A 198 20.77 -16.54 19.72
C LEU A 198 21.86 -17.35 19.00
N ALA A 199 23.12 -17.22 19.44
CA ALA A 199 24.25 -17.98 18.92
C ALA A 199 24.13 -19.48 19.20
N SER A 200 23.49 -19.86 20.32
CA SER A 200 23.30 -21.27 20.69
C SER A 200 22.05 -21.92 20.08
N GLN A 201 21.00 -21.14 19.82
CA GLN A 201 19.71 -21.64 19.32
C GLN A 201 19.48 -21.40 17.82
N GLY A 202 20.20 -20.45 17.22
CA GLY A 202 19.93 -19.93 15.88
C GLY A 202 18.64 -19.11 15.80
N ILE A 203 18.45 -18.42 14.67
CA ILE A 203 17.27 -17.61 14.37
C ILE A 203 16.52 -18.14 13.15
N HIS A 204 15.23 -17.90 13.12
CA HIS A 204 14.33 -18.06 11.97
C HIS A 204 14.02 -16.68 11.37
N VAL A 205 13.68 -16.58 10.08
CA VAL A 205 13.32 -15.28 9.45
C VAL A 205 12.22 -14.55 10.21
N MET A 206 11.25 -15.27 10.76
CA MET A 206 10.14 -14.66 11.52
C MET A 206 10.59 -14.07 12.87
N ASP A 207 11.72 -14.51 13.43
CA ASP A 207 12.28 -13.92 14.66
C ASP A 207 12.76 -12.47 14.43
N LEU A 208 12.99 -12.07 13.16
CA LEU A 208 13.37 -10.71 12.80
C LEU A 208 12.29 -9.68 13.16
N ALA A 209 11.02 -10.09 13.19
CA ALA A 209 9.92 -9.25 13.68
C ALA A 209 10.13 -8.80 15.13
N LYS A 210 10.59 -9.72 15.99
CA LYS A 210 10.89 -9.43 17.39
C LYS A 210 12.12 -8.53 17.51
N LEU A 211 13.17 -8.83 16.76
CA LEU A 211 14.38 -7.99 16.76
C LEU A 211 14.09 -6.56 16.31
N LYS A 212 13.18 -6.38 15.34
CA LYS A 212 12.66 -5.06 14.92
C LYS A 212 11.93 -4.35 16.06
N LEU A 213 11.04 -5.05 16.78
CA LEU A 213 10.32 -4.48 17.93
C LEU A 213 11.28 -4.04 19.03
N GLU A 214 12.26 -4.88 19.37
CA GLU A 214 13.30 -4.53 20.34
C GLU A 214 14.10 -3.31 19.90
N ALA A 215 14.51 -3.25 18.63
CA ALA A 215 15.21 -2.08 18.08
C ALA A 215 14.36 -0.80 18.18
N ASP A 216 13.07 -0.87 17.86
CA ASP A 216 12.17 0.28 17.94
C ASP A 216 11.89 0.72 19.39
N LEU A 217 11.85 -0.22 20.34
CA LEU A 217 11.69 0.04 21.78
C LEU A 217 12.91 0.74 22.38
N LEU A 218 14.12 0.34 21.98
CA LEU A 218 15.36 0.94 22.47
C LEU A 218 15.57 2.37 21.97
N GLY A 219 15.02 2.72 20.80
CA GLY A 219 15.10 4.05 20.22
C GLY A 219 16.48 4.39 19.64
N ASN A 220 16.64 5.64 19.16
CA ASN A 220 17.92 6.17 18.66
C ASN A 220 18.72 6.88 19.77
N ALA A 221 19.91 7.40 19.45
CA ALA A 221 20.78 8.10 20.40
C ALA A 221 20.14 9.34 21.07
N GLU A 222 19.01 9.83 20.54
CA GLU A 222 18.22 10.95 21.05
C GLU A 222 17.07 10.51 21.98
N GLY A 223 16.91 9.20 22.21
CA GLY A 223 16.01 8.63 23.22
C GLY A 223 14.52 8.63 22.88
N ARG A 224 14.12 9.01 21.65
CA ARG A 224 12.72 8.89 21.21
C ARG A 224 12.50 7.51 20.58
N SER A 225 11.79 6.64 21.29
CA SER A 225 11.32 5.37 20.73
C SER A 225 10.33 5.64 19.60
N LYS A 226 10.47 4.87 18.52
CA LYS A 226 9.71 5.06 17.27
C LYS A 226 8.77 3.90 16.99
N ILE A 227 8.05 3.38 17.99
CA ILE A 227 7.18 2.19 17.79
C ILE A 227 6.20 2.43 16.64
N ALA A 228 6.24 1.54 15.65
CA ALA A 228 5.35 1.54 14.49
C ALA A 228 3.90 1.46 14.97
N GLY A 229 3.02 2.23 14.35
CA GLY A 229 1.60 2.29 14.67
C GLY A 229 1.26 3.21 15.84
N THR A 230 2.22 3.95 16.40
CA THR A 230 1.98 4.81 17.59
C THR A 230 2.37 6.28 17.40
N LEU A 231 2.88 6.68 16.23
CA LEU A 231 3.51 7.98 16.01
C LEU A 231 2.54 9.05 15.51
N LEU A 232 1.37 8.64 15.03
CA LEU A 232 0.31 9.53 14.55
C LEU A 232 -0.88 9.58 15.52
N ASN A 233 -1.52 10.75 15.56
CA ASN A 233 -2.84 10.93 16.14
C ASN A 233 -3.91 10.25 15.27
N PRO A 234 -5.14 10.01 15.79
CA PRO A 234 -6.24 9.45 15.01
C PRO A 234 -6.62 10.25 13.74
N ASP A 235 -6.29 11.53 13.68
CA ASP A 235 -6.49 12.39 12.51
C ASP A 235 -5.32 12.33 11.49
N GLY A 236 -4.29 11.54 11.76
CA GLY A 236 -3.10 11.36 10.93
C GLY A 236 -2.03 12.44 11.11
N THR A 237 -2.21 13.39 12.03
CA THR A 237 -1.16 14.36 12.40
C THR A 237 -0.10 13.71 13.28
N GLU A 238 1.12 14.26 13.30
CA GLU A 238 2.20 13.74 14.15
C GLU A 238 1.92 13.97 15.63
N LYS A 239 2.21 12.98 16.46
CA LYS A 239 2.21 13.16 17.91
C LYS A 239 3.42 13.97 18.36
N THR A 240 3.18 14.86 19.32
CA THR A 240 4.24 15.62 20.00
C THR A 240 4.85 14.85 21.16
N GLU A 241 4.09 13.92 21.75
CA GLU A 241 4.50 13.08 22.88
C GLU A 241 4.54 11.61 22.45
N ALA A 242 5.55 10.87 22.88
CA ALA A 242 5.61 9.44 22.69
C ALA A 242 4.54 8.73 23.54
N ASN A 243 4.09 7.56 23.10
CA ASN A 243 3.20 6.70 23.88
C ASN A 243 3.80 6.45 25.27
N LYS A 244 3.01 6.72 26.32
CA LYS A 244 3.51 6.76 27.71
C LYS A 244 3.96 5.39 28.22
N MET A 245 3.46 4.31 27.62
CA MET A 245 3.77 2.94 28.04
C MET A 245 5.16 2.50 27.64
N VAL A 246 5.73 3.08 26.58
CA VAL A 246 7.03 2.66 26.05
C VAL A 246 8.12 2.78 27.12
N SER A 247 8.15 3.88 27.86
CA SER A 247 9.10 4.11 28.97
C SER A 247 8.95 3.12 30.14
N LYS A 248 7.83 2.39 30.20
CA LYS A 248 7.52 1.44 31.28
C LYS A 248 7.85 0.00 30.91
N LEU A 249 8.07 -0.28 29.63
CA LEU A 249 8.46 -1.60 29.16
C LEU A 249 9.92 -1.87 29.53
N LYS A 250 10.18 -3.03 30.12
CA LYS A 250 11.54 -3.53 30.30
C LYS A 250 11.96 -4.28 29.04
N PRO A 251 13.15 -4.03 28.46
CA PRO A 251 13.68 -4.84 27.38
C PRO A 251 13.70 -6.32 27.79
N ILE A 252 13.31 -7.20 26.88
CA ILE A 252 13.31 -8.63 27.16
C ILE A 252 14.76 -9.11 27.19
N GLN A 253 15.19 -9.62 28.35
CA GLN A 253 16.59 -10.01 28.58
C GLN A 253 16.91 -11.43 28.11
N VAL A 254 15.90 -12.28 27.85
CA VAL A 254 16.07 -13.67 27.44
C VAL A 254 15.13 -13.98 26.27
N PHE A 255 15.68 -14.53 25.19
CA PHE A 255 14.93 -14.97 24.02
C PHE A 255 14.68 -16.48 24.13
N ASN A 256 13.42 -16.92 24.27
CA ASN A 256 13.06 -18.34 24.26
C ASN A 256 12.20 -18.72 23.02
N PRO A 257 12.83 -19.21 21.94
CA PRO A 257 12.18 -19.40 20.64
C PRO A 257 11.07 -20.46 20.62
N GLU A 258 11.11 -21.46 21.52
CA GLU A 258 10.15 -22.56 21.54
C GLU A 258 8.80 -22.19 22.17
N ASN A 259 8.75 -21.13 22.97
CA ASN A 259 7.56 -20.71 23.71
C ASN A 259 6.99 -19.35 23.28
N GLU A 260 7.64 -18.64 22.36
CA GLU A 260 7.39 -17.21 22.09
C GLU A 260 6.73 -16.91 20.74
N VAL A 261 6.46 -17.93 19.93
CA VAL A 261 5.81 -17.74 18.63
C VAL A 261 4.32 -17.45 18.87
N ASP A 262 3.92 -16.25 18.46
CA ASP A 262 2.57 -15.69 18.34
C ASP A 262 1.90 -14.99 19.54
N TYR A 263 2.07 -15.40 20.81
CA TYR A 263 1.31 -14.76 21.91
C TYR A 263 2.07 -14.49 23.22
N ALA A 264 3.23 -15.09 23.47
CA ALA A 264 3.89 -14.97 24.77
C ALA A 264 4.51 -13.58 25.01
N TYR A 265 5.06 -12.94 23.98
CA TYR A 265 5.60 -11.58 24.04
C TYR A 265 4.49 -10.54 24.31
N GLU A 266 3.39 -10.67 23.56
CA GLU A 266 2.17 -9.89 23.77
C GLU A 266 1.64 -10.08 25.20
N ARG A 267 1.60 -11.33 25.69
CA ARG A 267 1.15 -11.63 27.06
C ARG A 267 2.06 -11.03 28.12
N GLN A 268 3.39 -11.06 27.95
CA GLN A 268 4.31 -10.42 28.90
C GLN A 268 4.13 -8.90 28.93
N ILE A 269 3.92 -8.28 27.77
CA ILE A 269 3.58 -6.85 27.69
C ILE A 269 2.21 -6.59 28.34
N GLN A 270 1.17 -7.35 28.00
CA GLN A 270 -0.14 -7.25 28.64
C GLN A 270 -0.07 -7.42 30.16
N GLU A 271 0.71 -8.37 30.66
CA GLU A 271 0.93 -8.58 32.09
C GLU A 271 1.62 -7.38 32.73
N GLN A 272 2.62 -6.78 32.09
CA GLN A 272 3.22 -5.52 32.56
C GLN A 272 2.20 -4.36 32.56
N LEU A 273 1.29 -4.33 31.58
CA LEU A 273 0.30 -3.25 31.41
C LEU A 273 -0.89 -3.36 32.36
N LYS A 274 -1.30 -4.58 32.76
CA LYS A 274 -2.46 -4.85 33.64
C LYS A 274 -2.39 -4.13 34.99
N PHE A 275 -1.20 -3.84 35.50
CA PHE A 275 -1.02 -3.25 36.84
C PHE A 275 -0.91 -1.72 36.86
N LEU A 276 -1.04 -1.05 35.71
CA LEU A 276 -0.78 0.40 35.60
C LEU A 276 -2.02 1.27 35.84
N GLY A 277 -3.23 0.68 35.81
CA GLY A 277 -4.52 1.34 36.12
C GLY A 277 -5.10 2.19 34.98
N ASP A 278 -6.32 2.68 35.17
CA ASP A 278 -7.17 3.30 34.13
C ASP A 278 -6.54 4.48 33.40
N LYS A 279 -5.64 5.23 34.08
CA LYS A 279 -4.93 6.38 33.49
C LYS A 279 -4.13 6.01 32.23
N TYR A 280 -3.72 4.76 32.09
CA TYR A 280 -2.86 4.28 31.01
C TYR A 280 -3.59 3.38 30.01
N GLU A 281 -4.91 3.18 30.17
CA GLU A 281 -5.67 2.21 29.39
C GLU A 281 -5.61 2.51 27.87
N TYR A 282 -5.75 3.77 27.48
CA TYR A 282 -5.67 4.17 26.08
C TYR A 282 -4.27 3.89 25.48
N ASP A 283 -3.21 4.42 26.13
CA ASP A 283 -1.83 4.21 25.66
C ASP A 283 -1.46 2.71 25.62
N ALA A 284 -1.95 1.92 26.58
CA ALA A 284 -1.76 0.47 26.63
C ALA A 284 -2.46 -0.25 25.47
N ASN A 285 -3.73 0.08 25.22
CA ASN A 285 -4.51 -0.52 24.13
C ASN A 285 -3.93 -0.16 22.75
N GLU A 286 -3.53 1.10 22.57
CA GLU A 286 -2.86 1.56 21.36
C GLU A 286 -1.55 0.79 21.13
N LEU A 287 -0.69 0.69 22.14
CA LEU A 287 0.59 0.00 22.02
C LEU A 287 0.42 -1.49 21.73
N LEU A 288 -0.53 -2.16 22.39
CA LEU A 288 -0.83 -3.57 22.13
C LEU A 288 -1.36 -3.78 20.70
N TYR A 289 -2.23 -2.89 20.22
CA TYR A 289 -2.72 -2.93 18.86
C TYR A 289 -1.59 -2.73 17.85
N ALA A 290 -0.71 -1.76 18.10
CA ALA A 290 0.46 -1.48 17.28
C ALA A 290 1.42 -2.67 17.20
N ILE A 291 1.71 -3.33 18.33
CA ILE A 291 2.54 -4.54 18.37
C ILE A 291 1.95 -5.66 17.50
N ARG A 292 0.64 -5.91 17.65
CA ARG A 292 -0.07 -6.94 16.87
C ARG A 292 -0.13 -6.64 15.37
N SER A 293 -0.39 -5.39 15.01
CA SER A 293 -0.62 -5.00 13.62
C SER A 293 0.67 -4.75 12.83
N SER A 294 1.75 -4.33 13.49
CA SER A 294 2.99 -3.91 12.83
C SER A 294 4.20 -4.85 12.96
N TYR A 295 4.17 -5.75 13.93
CA TYR A 295 5.31 -6.62 14.23
C TYR A 295 4.96 -8.10 14.11
N HIS A 296 3.80 -8.54 14.58
CA HIS A 296 3.42 -9.95 14.51
C HIS A 296 3.52 -10.48 13.08
N GLY A 297 4.33 -11.52 12.89
CA GLY A 297 4.46 -12.18 11.57
C GLY A 297 5.09 -11.32 10.47
N ASN A 298 5.69 -10.16 10.80
CA ASN A 298 6.23 -9.23 9.81
C ASN A 298 7.74 -9.00 9.99
N PRO A 299 8.59 -9.75 9.25
CA PRO A 299 10.04 -9.61 9.35
C PRO A 299 10.58 -8.35 8.64
N SER A 300 9.77 -7.69 7.82
CA SER A 300 10.13 -6.47 7.07
C SER A 300 10.21 -5.24 7.99
N PRO A 301 10.92 -4.18 7.59
CA PRO A 301 11.08 -2.98 8.43
C PRO A 301 9.79 -2.14 8.52
N PHE A 302 8.81 -2.40 7.67
CA PHE A 302 7.57 -1.63 7.52
C PHE A 302 6.55 -1.99 8.58
N SER A 303 5.75 -1.02 9.02
CA SER A 303 4.64 -1.15 9.97
C SER A 303 3.44 -1.92 9.44
N ILE A 304 3.48 -2.38 8.19
CA ILE A 304 2.45 -3.17 7.52
C ILE A 304 3.08 -4.35 6.78
N ASP A 305 2.42 -5.50 6.78
CA ASP A 305 2.81 -6.61 5.91
C ASP A 305 2.39 -6.30 4.46
N LEU A 306 3.38 -5.98 3.63
CA LEU A 306 3.15 -5.56 2.24
C LEU A 306 2.66 -6.71 1.36
N ILE A 307 3.08 -7.95 1.61
CA ILE A 307 2.60 -9.13 0.86
C ILE A 307 1.11 -9.32 1.11
N HIS A 308 0.67 -9.23 2.36
CA HIS A 308 -0.75 -9.27 2.71
C HIS A 308 -1.51 -8.05 2.15
N ALA A 309 -0.88 -6.86 2.09
CA ALA A 309 -1.47 -5.68 1.47
C ALA A 309 -1.71 -5.88 -0.04
N VAL A 310 -0.76 -6.50 -0.77
CA VAL A 310 -0.94 -6.90 -2.17
C VAL A 310 -2.13 -7.84 -2.33
N ALA A 311 -2.23 -8.87 -1.48
CA ALA A 311 -3.33 -9.83 -1.55
C ALA A 311 -4.71 -9.14 -1.40
N ARG A 312 -4.84 -8.15 -0.51
CA ARG A 312 -6.09 -7.39 -0.32
C ARG A 312 -6.51 -6.61 -1.59
N GLN A 313 -5.55 -6.19 -2.42
CA GLN A 313 -5.83 -5.46 -3.66
C GLN A 313 -6.38 -6.34 -4.79
N ARG A 314 -6.29 -7.67 -4.70
CA ARG A 314 -6.76 -8.58 -5.77
C ARG A 314 -8.25 -8.43 -6.05
N LYS A 315 -9.08 -8.28 -5.00
CA LYS A 315 -10.53 -8.10 -5.16
C LYS A 315 -10.85 -6.78 -5.86
N PHE A 316 -10.16 -5.71 -5.49
CA PHE A 316 -10.32 -4.41 -6.12
C PHE A 316 -9.96 -4.48 -7.61
N TYR A 317 -8.82 -5.08 -7.95
CA TYR A 317 -8.41 -5.28 -9.34
C TYR A 317 -9.48 -5.97 -10.19
N HIS A 318 -10.06 -7.08 -9.72
CA HIS A 318 -11.12 -7.76 -10.46
C HIS A 318 -12.33 -6.83 -10.72
N LEU A 319 -12.72 -6.02 -9.75
CA LEU A 319 -13.82 -5.06 -9.92
C LEU A 319 -13.47 -3.94 -10.92
N VAL A 320 -12.22 -3.47 -10.91
CA VAL A 320 -11.73 -2.47 -11.88
C VAL A 320 -11.79 -3.06 -13.29
N MET A 321 -11.36 -4.31 -13.50
CA MET A 321 -11.35 -4.95 -14.82
C MET A 321 -12.75 -5.25 -15.41
N LEU A 322 -13.83 -5.13 -14.62
CA LEU A 322 -15.21 -5.26 -15.11
C LEU A 322 -15.75 -3.98 -15.76
N SER A 323 -15.05 -2.85 -15.63
CA SER A 323 -15.46 -1.56 -16.19
C SER A 323 -14.70 -1.26 -17.48
N ASP A 324 -15.32 -0.56 -18.44
CA ASP A 324 -14.64 -0.06 -19.63
C ASP A 324 -14.07 1.35 -19.37
N TRP A 325 -12.75 1.43 -19.21
CA TRP A 325 -12.04 2.68 -18.94
C TRP A 325 -11.60 3.44 -20.19
N HIS A 326 -11.86 2.93 -21.40
CA HIS A 326 -11.66 3.71 -22.64
C HIS A 326 -12.69 4.83 -22.78
N ASP A 327 -13.85 4.70 -22.12
CA ASP A 327 -14.87 5.72 -22.09
C ASP A 327 -14.46 6.90 -21.18
N SER A 328 -14.16 8.03 -21.82
CA SER A 328 -13.82 9.28 -21.14
C SER A 328 -14.89 9.76 -20.17
N ASP A 329 -16.17 9.43 -20.40
CA ASP A 329 -17.27 9.82 -19.52
C ASP A 329 -17.23 9.02 -18.20
N VAL A 330 -16.82 7.75 -18.23
CA VAL A 330 -16.65 6.90 -17.04
C VAL A 330 -15.55 7.46 -16.14
N LEU A 331 -14.39 7.78 -16.70
CA LEU A 331 -13.27 8.37 -15.95
C LEU A 331 -13.59 9.78 -15.45
N SER A 332 -14.17 10.64 -16.31
CA SER A 332 -14.56 12.00 -15.91
C SER A 332 -15.61 11.97 -14.80
N SER A 333 -16.60 11.09 -14.88
CA SER A 333 -17.60 10.89 -13.83
C SER A 333 -16.97 10.43 -12.52
N SER A 334 -15.98 9.53 -12.60
CA SER A 334 -15.26 9.02 -11.44
C SER A 334 -14.50 10.12 -10.69
N VAL A 335 -13.77 10.98 -11.41
CA VAL A 335 -13.06 12.13 -10.80
C VAL A 335 -14.03 13.16 -10.20
N ARG A 336 -15.14 13.48 -10.88
CA ARG A 336 -16.14 14.42 -10.33
C ARG A 336 -16.81 13.87 -9.07
N ARG A 337 -17.21 12.59 -9.08
CA ARG A 337 -17.80 11.95 -7.90
C ARG A 337 -16.79 11.81 -6.76
N TYR A 338 -15.51 11.64 -7.07
CA TYR A 338 -14.47 11.65 -6.03
C TYR A 338 -14.32 13.03 -5.35
N HIS A 339 -14.45 14.13 -6.10
CA HIS A 339 -14.53 15.46 -5.50
C HIS A 339 -15.71 15.57 -4.52
N ASP A 340 -16.89 15.10 -4.92
CA ASP A 340 -18.08 15.11 -4.05
C ASP A 340 -17.90 14.18 -2.83
N PHE A 341 -17.24 13.04 -3.00
CA PHE A 341 -16.89 12.10 -1.93
C PHE A 341 -15.97 12.76 -0.90
N MET A 342 -14.96 13.52 -1.33
CA MET A 342 -14.10 14.30 -0.45
C MET A 342 -14.86 15.40 0.30
N PHE A 343 -15.78 16.09 -0.37
CA PHE A 343 -16.65 17.08 0.27
C PHE A 343 -17.57 16.44 1.32
N MET A 344 -18.11 15.26 1.03
CA MET A 344 -18.92 14.49 1.98
C MET A 344 -18.13 14.08 3.22
N MET A 345 -16.90 13.59 3.06
CA MET A 345 -16.03 13.26 4.21
C MET A 345 -15.60 14.49 5.02
N LYS A 346 -15.49 15.65 4.38
CA LYS A 346 -15.31 16.92 5.09
C LYS A 346 -16.53 17.28 5.94
N ALA A 347 -17.74 17.10 5.40
CA ALA A 347 -18.99 17.40 6.10
C ALA A 347 -19.31 16.40 7.23
N ASN A 348 -18.73 15.20 7.19
CA ASN A 348 -18.96 14.12 8.18
C ASN A 348 -17.62 13.64 8.77
N PRO A 349 -17.06 14.32 9.78
CA PRO A 349 -15.67 14.08 10.20
C PRO A 349 -15.37 12.71 10.82
N THR A 350 -16.37 12.04 11.37
CA THR A 350 -16.23 10.74 12.04
C THR A 350 -16.65 9.56 11.17
N MET A 351 -17.18 9.82 9.96
CA MET A 351 -17.73 8.79 9.10
C MET A 351 -16.62 8.01 8.38
N ILE A 352 -16.78 6.69 8.33
CA ILE A 352 -15.99 5.82 7.45
C ILE A 352 -16.77 5.65 6.15
N ALA A 353 -16.30 6.29 5.09
CA ALA A 353 -17.00 6.33 3.81
C ALA A 353 -16.57 5.17 2.90
N VAL A 354 -17.52 4.48 2.27
CA VAL A 354 -17.25 3.36 1.35
C VAL A 354 -17.35 3.83 -0.11
N PRO A 355 -16.26 3.89 -0.88
CA PRO A 355 -16.30 4.38 -2.27
C PRO A 355 -16.88 3.33 -3.22
N THR A 356 -17.54 3.81 -4.30
CA THR A 356 -17.78 2.95 -5.49
C THR A 356 -16.48 2.73 -6.27
N VAL A 357 -16.37 1.69 -7.09
CA VAL A 357 -15.16 1.37 -7.88
C VAL A 357 -14.55 2.59 -8.60
N GLY A 358 -15.36 3.40 -9.28
CA GLY A 358 -14.86 4.62 -9.94
C GLY A 358 -14.31 5.68 -8.97
N ILE A 359 -14.98 5.89 -7.84
CA ILE A 359 -14.49 6.81 -6.79
C ILE A 359 -13.18 6.27 -6.22
N ASP A 360 -13.08 4.96 -6.00
CA ASP A 360 -11.92 4.31 -5.41
C ASP A 360 -10.70 4.32 -6.35
N VAL A 361 -10.90 4.19 -7.67
CA VAL A 361 -9.84 4.41 -8.67
C VAL A 361 -9.26 5.83 -8.56
N ALA A 362 -10.12 6.86 -8.49
CA ALA A 362 -9.67 8.24 -8.31
C ALA A 362 -9.02 8.46 -6.93
N PHE A 363 -9.52 7.77 -5.90
CA PHE A 363 -8.98 7.84 -4.56
C PHE A 363 -7.57 7.23 -4.47
N HIS A 364 -7.39 6.02 -4.99
CA HIS A 364 -6.08 5.38 -5.10
C HIS A 364 -5.10 6.23 -5.92
N THR A 365 -5.56 6.81 -7.04
CA THR A 365 -4.75 7.75 -7.85
C THR A 365 -4.27 8.95 -7.04
N HIS A 366 -5.07 9.45 -6.10
CA HIS A 366 -4.64 10.51 -5.20
C HIS A 366 -3.63 10.01 -4.15
N MET A 367 -3.94 8.90 -3.47
CA MET A 367 -3.13 8.36 -2.36
C MET A 367 -1.71 7.99 -2.77
N ILE A 368 -1.51 7.52 -4.00
CA ILE A 368 -0.17 7.15 -4.48
C ILE A 368 0.77 8.35 -4.62
N HIS A 369 0.26 9.57 -4.53
CA HIS A 369 1.05 10.79 -4.43
C HIS A 369 1.14 11.23 -2.96
N GLY A 370 1.86 10.46 -2.14
CA GLY A 370 1.81 10.50 -0.67
C GLY A 370 1.89 11.91 -0.08
N ALA A 371 2.91 12.70 -0.44
CA ALA A 371 3.07 14.06 0.05
C ALA A 371 1.92 15.00 -0.37
N SER A 372 1.50 14.93 -1.64
CA SER A 372 0.40 15.75 -2.17
C SER A 372 -0.92 15.41 -1.47
N TYR A 373 -1.22 14.11 -1.37
CA TYR A 373 -2.41 13.59 -0.71
C TYR A 373 -2.50 14.01 0.76
N ARG A 374 -1.39 13.85 1.50
CA ARG A 374 -1.32 14.27 2.92
C ARG A 374 -1.52 15.78 3.05
N ALA A 375 -0.84 16.59 2.24
CA ALA A 375 -0.99 18.04 2.28
C ALA A 375 -2.42 18.49 1.95
N PHE A 376 -3.02 17.91 0.91
CA PHE A 376 -4.39 18.21 0.49
C PHE A 376 -5.41 17.86 1.59
N THR A 377 -5.35 16.64 2.13
CA THR A 377 -6.32 16.16 3.13
C THR A 377 -6.21 16.93 4.44
N LEU A 378 -5.00 17.19 4.96
CA LEU A 378 -4.82 18.04 6.14
C LEU A 378 -5.33 19.47 5.92
N LYS A 379 -5.07 20.06 4.75
CA LYS A 379 -5.52 21.42 4.42
C LYS A 379 -7.05 21.50 4.38
N HIS A 380 -7.70 20.59 3.66
CA HIS A 380 -9.11 20.70 3.28
C HIS A 380 -10.08 19.91 4.19
N LEU A 381 -9.64 18.78 4.75
CA LEU A 381 -10.44 17.88 5.60
C LEU A 381 -10.02 17.92 7.08
N LYS A 382 -8.90 18.58 7.41
CA LYS A 382 -8.33 18.67 8.78
C LYS A 382 -7.90 17.33 9.39
N ARG A 383 -7.84 16.30 8.56
CA ARG A 383 -7.33 14.97 8.88
C ARG A 383 -6.87 14.29 7.60
N VAL A 384 -5.96 13.32 7.72
CA VAL A 384 -5.65 12.40 6.64
C VAL A 384 -6.74 11.32 6.61
N ILE A 385 -7.28 11.02 5.43
CA ILE A 385 -8.23 9.91 5.30
C ILE A 385 -7.42 8.62 5.12
N ASN A 386 -7.52 7.72 6.08
CA ASN A 386 -6.88 6.41 5.99
C ASN A 386 -7.69 5.47 5.08
N HIS A 387 -7.03 4.52 4.42
CA HIS A 387 -7.68 3.52 3.57
C HIS A 387 -7.46 2.13 4.17
N ASP A 388 -8.31 1.79 5.14
CA ASP A 388 -8.22 0.51 5.84
C ASP A 388 -8.92 -0.60 5.04
N ASN A 389 -8.11 -1.41 4.34
CA ASN A 389 -8.58 -2.56 3.58
C ASN A 389 -8.87 -3.80 4.46
N GLY A 390 -8.65 -3.71 5.77
CA GLY A 390 -8.88 -4.79 6.74
C GLY A 390 -10.28 -4.78 7.38
N ILE A 391 -11.16 -3.83 7.02
CA ILE A 391 -12.49 -3.69 7.61
C ILE A 391 -13.32 -4.98 7.39
N PRO A 392 -13.89 -5.59 8.44
CA PRO A 392 -14.75 -6.76 8.33
C PRO A 392 -15.97 -6.51 7.43
N LEU A 393 -16.40 -7.54 6.69
CA LEU A 393 -17.53 -7.44 5.74
C LEU A 393 -18.84 -6.99 6.40
N THR A 394 -19.07 -7.30 7.68
CA THR A 394 -20.24 -6.86 8.43
C THR A 394 -20.24 -5.34 8.61
N SER A 395 -19.14 -4.79 9.13
CA SER A 395 -18.95 -3.34 9.31
C SER A 395 -18.97 -2.61 7.97
N LEU A 396 -18.37 -3.19 6.91
CA LEU A 396 -18.37 -2.58 5.58
C LEU A 396 -19.79 -2.36 5.02
N LYS A 397 -20.74 -3.26 5.32
CA LYS A 397 -22.14 -3.11 4.91
C LYS A 397 -22.82 -1.95 5.63
N GLU A 398 -22.57 -1.81 6.93
CA GLU A 398 -23.10 -0.71 7.75
C GLU A 398 -22.56 0.63 7.26
N TYR A 399 -21.25 0.74 7.06
CA TYR A 399 -20.62 1.94 6.51
C TYR A 399 -21.10 2.27 5.09
N ALA A 400 -21.40 1.27 4.27
CA ALA A 400 -21.99 1.49 2.96
C ALA A 400 -23.41 2.07 3.04
N ILE A 401 -24.22 1.65 4.03
CA ILE A 401 -25.56 2.22 4.27
C ILE A 401 -25.43 3.69 4.70
N GLU A 402 -24.57 3.97 5.68
CA GLU A 402 -24.31 5.34 6.15
C GLU A 402 -23.79 6.24 5.03
N THR A 403 -22.86 5.73 4.22
CA THR A 403 -22.33 6.45 3.05
C THR A 403 -23.44 6.80 2.07
N ASN A 404 -24.36 5.87 1.79
CA ASN A 404 -25.49 6.12 0.89
C ASN A 404 -26.45 7.17 1.45
N GLN A 405 -26.72 7.14 2.77
CA GLN A 405 -27.55 8.14 3.44
C GLN A 405 -26.91 9.53 3.38
N ALA A 406 -25.61 9.64 3.71
CA ALA A 406 -24.85 10.88 3.61
C ALA A 406 -24.84 11.42 2.17
N TRP A 407 -24.68 10.53 1.18
CA TRP A 407 -24.76 10.89 -0.23
C TRP A 407 -26.12 11.50 -0.55
N GLN A 408 -27.23 10.93 -0.08
CA GLN A 408 -28.61 11.37 -0.34
C GLN A 408 -28.99 12.74 0.23
N VAL A 409 -28.22 13.28 1.15
CA VAL A 409 -28.44 14.62 1.72
C VAL A 409 -27.36 15.64 1.33
N LEU A 410 -26.36 15.22 0.53
CA LEU A 410 -25.28 16.11 0.09
C LEU A 410 -25.84 17.27 -0.76
N PRO A 411 -25.56 18.55 -0.42
CA PRO A 411 -26.14 19.72 -1.07
C PRO A 411 -25.61 20.00 -2.48
N MET A 412 -24.40 19.52 -2.79
CA MET A 412 -23.85 19.52 -4.15
C MET A 412 -23.67 18.09 -4.61
N ARG A 413 -24.22 17.76 -5.77
CA ARG A 413 -23.98 16.48 -6.45
C ARG A 413 -23.72 16.70 -7.91
N TYR A 414 -22.64 16.13 -8.41
CA TYR A 414 -22.53 15.83 -9.81
C TYR A 414 -23.53 14.71 -10.16
N PHE A 415 -24.64 15.08 -10.81
CA PHE A 415 -25.59 14.11 -11.36
C PHE A 415 -25.13 13.63 -12.73
N TYR A 416 -24.86 12.32 -12.86
CA TYR A 416 -24.81 11.68 -14.17
C TYR A 416 -26.24 11.38 -14.60
N ALA A 417 -26.73 12.03 -15.65
CA ALA A 417 -27.90 11.53 -16.35
C ALA A 417 -27.48 10.24 -17.07
N VAL A 418 -27.79 9.08 -16.50
CA VAL A 418 -27.63 7.80 -17.19
C VAL A 418 -28.38 7.91 -18.51
N ARG A 419 -27.67 8.05 -19.64
CA ARG A 419 -28.26 7.85 -20.95
C ARG A 419 -28.63 6.38 -21.00
N ASN A 420 -29.91 6.08 -20.74
CA ASN A 420 -30.48 4.76 -20.98
C ASN A 420 -30.28 4.42 -22.48
N SER A 421 -29.23 3.68 -22.79
CA SER A 421 -28.96 3.10 -24.11
C SER A 421 -29.98 2.04 -24.51
N ASN A 422 -30.90 1.67 -23.61
CA ASN A 422 -31.98 0.69 -23.84
C ASN A 422 -33.34 1.29 -24.25
N LYS A 423 -33.43 2.55 -24.70
CA LYS A 423 -34.65 2.99 -25.41
C LYS A 423 -34.54 2.59 -26.89
N PRO A 424 -35.45 1.74 -27.42
CA PRO A 424 -35.47 1.47 -28.84
C PRO A 424 -35.67 2.79 -29.58
N ARG A 425 -34.79 3.09 -30.54
CA ARG A 425 -34.95 4.21 -31.47
C ARG A 425 -36.33 4.08 -32.11
N LYS A 426 -37.30 4.87 -31.65
CA LYS A 426 -38.56 5.06 -32.38
C LYS A 426 -38.17 5.67 -33.73
N LYS A 427 -38.12 4.83 -34.77
CA LYS A 427 -38.17 5.30 -36.16
C LYS A 427 -39.45 6.12 -36.26
N LYS A 428 -39.33 7.44 -36.44
CA LYS A 428 -40.44 8.25 -36.91
C LYS A 428 -40.76 7.74 -38.32
N ALA A 429 -41.82 6.96 -38.44
CA ALA A 429 -42.45 6.71 -39.73
C ALA A 429 -42.89 8.06 -40.29
N ARG A 430 -42.29 8.46 -41.41
CA ARG A 430 -42.70 9.61 -42.19
C ARG A 430 -43.94 9.15 -42.95
N ILE A 431 -45.13 9.48 -42.45
CA ILE A 431 -46.36 9.36 -43.21
C ILE A 431 -46.34 10.53 -44.21
N THR A 432 -46.15 10.20 -45.48
CA THR A 432 -46.44 11.11 -46.59
C THR A 432 -47.91 10.93 -46.94
N HIS A 433 -48.72 11.92 -46.59
CA HIS A 433 -49.96 12.20 -47.30
C HIS A 433 -49.62 13.27 -48.35
N ASP A 434 -49.81 12.95 -49.62
CA ASP A 434 -50.82 13.59 -50.46
C ASP A 434 -50.69 13.10 -51.92
N ASP A 435 -51.87 12.77 -52.46
CA ASP A 435 -52.32 12.54 -53.85
C ASP A 435 -51.75 11.40 -54.71
#